data_AF-A0A5N6SME1-F1
#
_entry.id   AF-A0A5N6SME1-F1
#
_cell.length_a   1.000
_cell.length_b   1.000
_cell.length_c   1.000
_cell.angle_alpha   90.00
_cell.angle_beta   90.00
_cell.angle_gamma   90.00
#
_symmetry.space_group_name_H-M   'P 1'
#
loop_
_entity.id
_entity.type
_entity.pdbx_description
1 polymer ?
#
loop_
_entity_poly.entity_id
_entity_poly.type
_entity_poly.pdbx_seq_one_letter_code
_entity_poly.pdbx_strand_id
1 'polypeptide(L)'
;MPPRGSRKAATSAVSQSPPRSPQSPGANKRKIEGNHEPKSPLRRSKRVKSTEALGNPPSPAKEKVTSRGRKSQTGQSQKGAPRSNEEGVVLSIKEEVEEEVKATVKGELDQEGATKHEEADEKTVVTGTVPKKRKTKKEKELEMVPLRARTQGLRMCVGAHVSAAKGVFNAINNSMHIGGNAFALFLKSQRKWDNPPLQDDHRDTFRRLCIENKYDAAKHILPHGSYLVNLAQEDKAKAKQAYDSFLDDLRRCEALGINLYNFHPGSANQSNFSDALSRLAKALTNALAATSTVTPVLETMCGHGTTIGGKLTEFRDLLAMIPQEYHPRIGICIDTCHSFAAGYDLASPEGFKAFMKEFEDVIGLQHLRALHLNDSKAPRGSKRDLHANIGTGFLGLRAFHNVMNEPRFEGLPMVLETPIDRPVSAISKGSAQKGGEEDSDSAADTPKNKKKQPKRPASAKEPTVADPSVWAREIELLESLIGMDPESPEFRALEAQLAEEGREMRKKQQEQYERKIEAEEKKKTKSPGKKSQKTLMDMMNGAGKKGKANKKVSNDDSEDEGCQSHTE
;
A
#
# COMPACT_ATOMS: atom_id res chain seq x y z
N MET A 1 -6.26 45.87 -38.30
CA MET A 1 -7.35 46.70 -38.87
C MET A 1 -8.42 45.77 -39.42
N PRO A 2 -9.73 46.07 -39.31
CA PRO A 2 -10.82 45.17 -39.74
C PRO A 2 -11.63 45.70 -40.95
N PRO A 3 -12.42 44.85 -41.64
CA PRO A 3 -13.59 45.26 -42.42
C PRO A 3 -14.84 45.46 -41.51
N ARG A 4 -15.94 46.03 -42.05
CA ARG A 4 -17.10 46.54 -41.28
C ARG A 4 -18.48 46.07 -41.81
N GLY A 5 -19.45 45.97 -40.88
CA GLY A 5 -20.93 45.97 -41.09
C GLY A 5 -21.62 45.52 -39.79
N SER A 6 -22.54 46.21 -39.09
CA SER A 6 -23.62 47.19 -39.39
C SER A 6 -24.82 46.54 -40.10
N ARG A 7 -26.11 46.62 -39.68
CA ARG A 7 -26.89 47.39 -38.64
C ARG A 7 -28.05 46.45 -38.13
N LYS A 8 -29.02 46.72 -37.22
CA LYS A 8 -29.50 47.83 -36.33
C LYS A 8 -30.41 47.18 -35.23
N ALA A 9 -30.17 47.28 -33.92
CA ALA A 9 -30.77 48.18 -32.91
C ALA A 9 -32.32 48.22 -32.73
N ALA A 10 -32.84 47.65 -31.62
CA ALA A 10 -34.01 48.05 -30.78
C ALA A 10 -34.11 47.06 -29.58
N THR A 11 -34.00 47.37 -28.28
CA THR A 11 -34.63 48.33 -27.35
C THR A 11 -36.06 47.98 -26.86
N SER A 12 -36.14 47.33 -25.70
CA SER A 12 -37.12 47.65 -24.65
C SER A 12 -36.59 47.23 -23.28
N ALA A 13 -36.93 47.98 -22.23
CA ALA A 13 -36.58 47.68 -20.84
C ALA A 13 -37.65 48.26 -19.91
N VAL A 14 -38.16 47.45 -18.98
CA VAL A 14 -39.04 47.88 -17.87
C VAL A 14 -38.65 47.07 -16.63
N SER A 15 -38.49 47.74 -15.50
CA SER A 15 -38.21 47.13 -14.20
C SER A 15 -39.41 47.24 -13.27
N GLN A 16 -39.66 46.21 -12.46
CA GLN A 16 -40.38 46.32 -11.17
C GLN A 16 -39.74 45.37 -10.14
N SER A 17 -40.00 45.64 -8.86
CA SER A 17 -39.24 45.13 -7.70
C SER A 17 -40.02 44.05 -6.90
N PRO A 18 -39.41 43.35 -5.93
CA PRO A 18 -39.92 42.05 -5.45
C PRO A 18 -40.89 42.13 -4.25
N PRO A 19 -41.67 41.05 -4.00
CA PRO A 19 -42.47 40.90 -2.78
C PRO A 19 -41.63 40.48 -1.55
N ARG A 20 -42.16 40.79 -0.36
CA ARG A 20 -41.56 40.49 0.96
C ARG A 20 -41.93 39.10 1.51
N SER A 21 -41.15 38.63 2.48
CA SER A 21 -41.47 37.51 3.38
C SER A 21 -42.70 37.78 4.28
N PRO A 22 -43.50 36.76 4.61
CA PRO A 22 -44.37 36.74 5.80
C PRO A 22 -43.60 36.33 7.07
N GLN A 23 -44.19 36.57 8.24
CA GLN A 23 -43.64 36.22 9.55
C GLN A 23 -44.16 34.87 10.08
N SER A 24 -43.47 34.31 11.07
CA SER A 24 -43.90 33.12 11.82
C SER A 24 -44.79 33.46 13.03
N PRO A 25 -45.65 32.51 13.45
CA PRO A 25 -46.14 32.45 14.81
C PRO A 25 -46.05 31.03 15.44
N GLY A 26 -46.19 30.95 16.77
CA GLY A 26 -46.60 29.72 17.46
C GLY A 26 -45.47 28.89 18.08
N ALA A 27 -45.12 29.19 19.34
CA ALA A 27 -44.37 28.27 20.18
C ALA A 27 -45.29 27.15 20.72
N ASN A 28 -44.75 25.97 21.00
CA ASN A 28 -45.43 25.03 21.91
C ASN A 28 -44.43 24.22 22.75
N LYS A 29 -44.77 24.01 24.03
CA LYS A 29 -43.93 23.30 25.00
C LYS A 29 -44.31 21.81 25.04
N ARG A 30 -43.31 20.94 25.14
CA ARG A 30 -43.42 19.73 25.98
C ARG A 30 -42.03 19.30 26.48
N LYS A 31 -42.02 18.49 27.53
CA LYS A 31 -40.92 18.12 28.42
C LYS A 31 -41.17 16.66 28.88
N ILE A 32 -40.21 16.02 29.58
CA ILE A 32 -40.31 14.65 30.16
C ILE A 32 -40.20 13.56 29.06
N GLU A 33 -39.49 12.43 29.17
CA GLU A 33 -38.32 11.92 29.93
C GLU A 33 -37.80 10.66 29.16
N GLY A 34 -36.64 10.04 29.39
CA GLY A 34 -35.56 10.24 30.36
C GLY A 34 -34.43 9.22 30.14
N ASN A 35 -33.46 9.17 31.07
CA ASN A 35 -32.37 8.17 31.26
C ASN A 35 -32.03 7.14 30.16
N HIS A 36 -30.76 7.14 29.71
CA HIS A 36 -29.84 6.03 30.03
C HIS A 36 -28.36 6.37 29.72
N GLU A 37 -27.54 6.51 30.77
CA GLU A 37 -26.07 6.46 30.65
C GLU A 37 -25.53 5.04 30.90
N PRO A 38 -24.61 4.51 30.08
CA PRO A 38 -23.82 3.33 30.41
C PRO A 38 -22.60 3.69 31.27
N LYS A 39 -22.51 3.12 32.48
CA LYS A 39 -21.46 3.42 33.47
C LYS A 39 -20.09 2.85 33.06
N SER A 40 -19.03 3.67 33.17
CA SER A 40 -17.63 3.23 33.08
C SER A 40 -17.04 2.94 34.47
N PRO A 41 -16.46 1.74 34.73
CA PRO A 41 -15.85 1.44 36.02
C PRO A 41 -14.36 1.86 36.09
N LEU A 42 -14.09 3.00 36.74
CA LEU A 42 -12.71 3.38 37.12
C LEU A 42 -12.24 2.57 38.34
N ARG A 43 -11.11 1.86 38.21
CA ARG A 43 -10.44 1.15 39.33
C ARG A 43 -9.30 2.00 39.91
N ARG A 44 -9.21 2.07 41.23
CA ARG A 44 -8.42 3.06 41.98
C ARG A 44 -7.22 2.45 42.73
N SER A 45 -6.05 3.07 42.63
CA SER A 45 -4.92 3.15 43.61
C SER A 45 -3.60 3.49 42.88
N LYS A 46 -2.54 4.06 43.48
CA LYS A 46 -2.27 4.45 44.89
C LYS A 46 -2.05 5.97 45.05
N ARG A 47 -1.73 6.42 46.29
CA ARG A 47 -1.62 7.83 46.73
C ARG A 47 -0.35 8.05 47.55
N VAL A 48 0.52 8.98 47.13
CA VAL A 48 1.47 9.75 47.97
C VAL A 48 1.55 11.14 47.32
N LYS A 49 0.79 12.13 47.79
CA LYS A 49 0.99 13.01 48.95
C LYS A 49 2.02 14.13 48.68
N SER A 50 1.50 15.27 48.23
CA SER A 50 2.16 16.57 48.19
C SER A 50 2.12 17.29 49.56
N THR A 51 2.85 18.40 49.66
CA THR A 51 2.74 19.41 50.72
C THR A 51 2.83 20.80 50.10
N GLU A 52 1.83 21.65 50.31
CA GLU A 52 1.82 23.06 49.89
C GLU A 52 1.80 23.99 51.11
N ALA A 53 2.47 25.14 50.95
CA ALA A 53 2.24 26.40 51.67
C ALA A 53 3.01 27.50 50.90
N LEU A 54 2.63 28.77 50.83
CA LEU A 54 1.36 29.50 51.00
C LEU A 54 1.69 30.95 50.56
N GLY A 55 0.87 31.65 49.76
CA GLY A 55 1.11 33.08 49.48
C GLY A 55 0.52 33.61 48.16
N ASN A 56 -0.26 34.68 48.24
CA ASN A 56 -0.94 35.35 47.12
C ASN A 56 -1.63 36.65 47.63
N PRO A 57 -1.95 37.65 46.78
CA PRO A 57 -1.16 38.41 45.79
C PRO A 57 -0.96 39.88 46.31
N PRO A 58 -0.72 40.96 45.50
CA PRO A 58 -1.67 41.53 44.51
C PRO A 58 -1.02 42.14 43.23
N SER A 59 -1.85 42.76 42.37
CA SER A 59 -1.48 43.68 41.26
C SER A 59 -2.38 44.93 41.32
N PRO A 60 -2.09 46.09 40.67
CA PRO A 60 -2.52 46.32 39.26
C PRO A 60 -1.77 47.45 38.46
N ALA A 61 -2.35 47.86 37.31
CA ALA A 61 -2.07 49.05 36.44
C ALA A 61 -0.84 48.95 35.47
N LYS A 62 -0.91 49.25 34.14
CA LYS A 62 -1.39 50.44 33.34
C LYS A 62 -0.42 51.65 33.47
N GLU A 63 -0.01 52.43 32.45
CA GLU A 63 -0.48 52.80 31.08
C GLU A 63 0.71 52.84 30.06
N LYS A 64 0.66 52.76 28.71
CA LYS A 64 -0.09 53.38 27.57
C LYS A 64 0.49 54.74 27.08
N VAL A 65 0.39 55.02 25.75
CA VAL A 65 0.37 56.35 25.03
C VAL A 65 1.59 56.78 24.14
N THR A 66 1.43 56.66 22.80
CA THR A 66 1.99 57.49 21.67
C THR A 66 3.50 57.50 21.31
N SER A 67 3.97 57.97 20.12
CA SER A 67 3.43 58.00 18.72
C SER A 67 4.48 58.52 17.70
N ARG A 68 4.19 58.41 16.38
CA ARG A 68 4.93 58.96 15.20
C ARG A 68 6.30 58.29 14.89
N GLY A 69 6.76 58.21 13.64
CA GLY A 69 6.10 58.46 12.34
C GLY A 69 7.09 58.71 11.17
N ARG A 70 6.67 58.42 9.91
CA ARG A 70 7.45 58.50 8.62
C ARG A 70 8.51 57.37 8.46
N LYS A 71 8.61 56.67 7.31
CA LYS A 71 9.04 57.02 5.93
C LYS A 71 10.54 57.39 5.87
N SER A 72 11.39 56.91 4.94
CA SER A 72 11.13 56.27 3.62
C SER A 72 12.32 55.52 2.98
N GLN A 73 12.02 54.46 2.20
CA GLN A 73 12.57 54.07 0.87
C GLN A 73 14.08 53.87 0.55
N THR A 74 14.34 52.73 -0.13
CA THR A 74 15.23 52.50 -1.32
C THR A 74 16.77 52.51 -1.23
N GLY A 75 17.40 51.69 -2.09
CA GLY A 75 18.85 51.46 -2.26
C GLY A 75 19.22 50.02 -1.88
N GLN A 76 19.74 49.08 -2.69
CA GLN A 76 20.80 49.10 -3.73
C GLN A 76 22.18 49.54 -3.21
N SER A 77 23.31 48.84 -3.48
CA SER A 77 23.54 47.50 -4.07
C SER A 77 25.02 47.08 -3.86
N GLN A 78 25.41 45.87 -4.32
CA GLN A 78 26.80 45.38 -4.57
C GLN A 78 27.68 45.11 -3.32
N LYS A 79 28.16 43.87 -3.14
CA LYS A 79 29.41 43.22 -3.64
C LYS A 79 30.71 43.72 -2.99
N GLY A 80 31.54 42.78 -2.53
CA GLY A 80 32.97 43.00 -2.29
C GLY A 80 33.52 42.28 -1.06
N ALA A 81 34.23 41.16 -1.26
CA ALA A 81 35.13 40.60 -0.26
C ALA A 81 36.58 40.96 -0.64
N PRO A 82 37.47 41.11 0.36
CA PRO A 82 38.79 40.49 0.26
C PRO A 82 39.04 39.51 1.43
N ARG A 83 40.28 39.03 1.56
CA ARG A 83 40.66 37.82 2.31
C ARG A 83 41.44 38.10 3.60
N SER A 84 41.46 37.08 4.48
CA SER A 84 42.60 36.61 5.31
C SER A 84 43.40 37.62 6.15
N ASN A 85 43.44 37.40 7.47
CA ASN A 85 44.56 36.61 8.04
C ASN A 85 44.17 35.93 9.37
N GLU A 86 45.14 35.21 9.97
CA GLU A 86 44.96 34.25 11.07
C GLU A 86 45.22 34.86 12.49
N GLU A 87 45.38 33.97 13.47
CA GLU A 87 45.56 34.14 14.93
C GLU A 87 44.26 34.30 15.76
N GLY A 88 44.08 33.58 16.88
CA GLY A 88 44.90 32.50 17.43
C GLY A 88 44.78 32.35 18.95
N VAL A 89 43.87 31.50 19.45
CA VAL A 89 43.76 31.22 20.90
C VAL A 89 43.59 29.71 21.14
N VAL A 90 44.42 29.17 22.02
CA VAL A 90 44.47 27.78 22.49
C VAL A 90 43.70 27.65 23.81
N LEU A 91 43.17 26.45 24.12
CA LEU A 91 42.90 25.83 25.45
C LEU A 91 41.83 24.72 25.26
N SER A 92 41.85 23.56 25.93
CA SER A 92 42.95 22.72 26.42
C SER A 92 42.38 21.31 26.67
N ILE A 93 43.15 20.24 26.39
CA ILE A 93 42.73 18.86 26.66
C ILE A 93 43.03 18.49 28.11
N LYS A 94 42.15 17.68 28.72
CA LYS A 94 42.46 16.85 29.89
C LYS A 94 41.91 15.44 29.70
N GLU A 95 42.70 14.46 30.13
CA GLU A 95 42.33 13.06 30.24
C GLU A 95 41.71 12.78 31.62
N GLU A 96 40.83 11.80 31.71
CA GLU A 96 40.54 10.99 32.92
C GLU A 96 39.95 9.66 32.39
N VAL A 97 40.82 8.65 32.20
CA VAL A 97 41.00 7.48 33.09
C VAL A 97 39.84 6.47 33.03
N GLU A 98 40.13 5.29 32.51
CA GLU A 98 39.27 4.10 32.60
C GLU A 98 39.44 3.42 33.97
N GLU A 99 38.35 2.92 34.58
CA GLU A 99 38.41 2.14 35.82
C GLU A 99 37.73 0.76 35.64
N GLU A 100 38.52 -0.32 35.61
CA GLU A 100 38.02 -1.70 35.60
C GLU A 100 37.48 -2.13 36.97
N VAL A 101 36.15 -2.20 37.13
CA VAL A 101 35.56 -2.86 38.32
C VAL A 101 35.38 -4.36 38.07
N LYS A 102 36.34 -5.17 38.54
CA LYS A 102 36.19 -6.62 38.65
C LYS A 102 35.25 -6.99 39.79
N ALA A 103 34.21 -7.76 39.49
CA ALA A 103 33.34 -8.40 40.48
C ALA A 103 33.26 -9.91 40.24
N THR A 104 33.42 -10.69 41.31
CA THR A 104 33.81 -12.11 41.23
C THR A 104 32.61 -13.06 41.12
N VAL A 105 32.74 -14.09 40.28
CA VAL A 105 31.80 -15.22 40.25
C VAL A 105 31.96 -16.06 41.52
N LYS A 106 30.86 -16.23 42.27
CA LYS A 106 30.62 -17.43 43.07
C LYS A 106 29.45 -18.18 42.45
N GLY A 107 29.63 -19.47 42.24
CA GLY A 107 28.53 -20.41 42.01
C GLY A 107 28.26 -21.21 43.27
N GLU A 108 27.02 -21.63 43.44
CA GLU A 108 26.64 -22.71 44.34
C GLU A 108 25.86 -23.75 43.52
N LEU A 109 26.12 -25.02 43.81
CA LEU A 109 25.50 -26.18 43.17
C LEU A 109 24.62 -26.85 44.21
N ASP A 110 23.37 -27.11 43.86
CA ASP A 110 22.56 -28.13 44.52
C ASP A 110 22.03 -29.10 43.46
N GLN A 111 22.15 -30.40 43.75
CA GLN A 111 21.53 -31.49 43.00
C GLN A 111 20.77 -32.38 43.98
N GLU A 112 19.49 -32.61 43.72
CA GLU A 112 18.70 -33.81 44.07
C GLU A 112 17.23 -33.55 43.64
N GLY A 113 16.41 -34.53 43.26
CA GLY A 113 16.68 -35.94 43.00
C GLY A 113 15.39 -36.74 42.78
N ALA A 114 15.23 -37.36 41.60
CA ALA A 114 14.09 -38.25 41.22
C ALA A 114 12.67 -37.58 41.25
N THR A 115 11.58 -38.17 40.75
CA THR A 115 11.33 -39.51 40.14
C THR A 115 10.35 -39.41 38.94
N LYS A 116 10.17 -40.50 38.18
CA LYS A 116 9.29 -40.59 36.99
C LYS A 116 7.79 -40.49 37.31
N HIS A 117 7.00 -40.09 36.31
CA HIS A 117 5.89 -40.91 35.81
C HIS A 117 5.63 -40.63 34.31
N GLU A 118 5.15 -41.63 33.58
CA GLU A 118 4.79 -41.55 32.15
C GLU A 118 3.27 -41.61 32.00
N GLU A 119 2.69 -40.87 31.06
CA GLU A 119 1.52 -41.34 30.31
C GLU A 119 1.42 -40.67 28.92
N ALA A 120 0.64 -41.28 28.03
CA ALA A 120 0.51 -40.98 26.59
C ALA A 120 -0.86 -40.33 26.29
N ASP A 121 -1.29 -39.92 25.09
CA ASP A 121 -0.69 -39.67 23.76
C ASP A 121 -1.75 -38.86 22.98
N GLU A 122 -1.43 -37.73 22.36
CA GLU A 122 -2.26 -37.23 21.25
C GLU A 122 -1.45 -36.42 20.21
N LYS A 123 -1.49 -36.88 18.96
CA LYS A 123 -0.63 -36.39 17.87
C LYS A 123 -1.31 -35.26 17.07
N THR A 124 -1.14 -34.02 17.50
CA THR A 124 -1.44 -32.86 16.64
C THR A 124 -0.31 -32.64 15.62
N VAL A 125 -0.61 -32.79 14.32
CA VAL A 125 0.37 -32.63 13.23
C VAL A 125 0.66 -31.16 12.98
N VAL A 126 1.63 -30.60 13.71
CA VAL A 126 2.16 -29.26 13.46
C VAL A 126 3.08 -29.29 12.24
N THR A 127 2.77 -28.50 11.22
CA THR A 127 3.63 -28.29 10.04
C THR A 127 4.86 -27.49 10.43
N GLY A 128 5.97 -28.19 10.68
CA GLY A 128 7.20 -27.61 11.22
C GLY A 128 7.78 -26.46 10.39
N THR A 129 7.68 -25.24 10.91
CA THR A 129 8.48 -24.10 10.46
C THR A 129 9.93 -24.31 10.86
N VAL A 130 10.83 -24.38 9.87
CA VAL A 130 12.27 -24.51 10.12
C VAL A 130 12.76 -23.33 10.98
N PRO A 131 13.35 -23.56 12.16
CA PRO A 131 13.76 -22.48 13.04
C PRO A 131 14.94 -21.72 12.41
N LYS A 132 14.72 -20.45 12.02
CA LYS A 132 15.81 -19.58 11.56
C LYS A 132 16.85 -19.42 12.67
N LYS A 133 18.07 -19.91 12.43
CA LYS A 133 19.22 -19.76 13.33
C LYS A 133 19.39 -18.27 13.70
N ARG A 134 19.49 -17.99 15.00
CA ARG A 134 19.49 -16.62 15.55
C ARG A 134 20.81 -15.93 15.18
N LYS A 135 20.78 -15.01 14.21
CA LYS A 135 21.96 -14.27 13.70
C LYS A 135 22.82 -13.69 14.82
N THR A 136 24.13 -13.88 14.69
CA THR A 136 25.20 -13.36 15.55
C THR A 136 25.28 -11.82 15.48
N LYS A 137 26.08 -11.21 16.37
CA LYS A 137 26.30 -9.75 16.35
C LYS A 137 26.95 -9.30 15.03
N LYS A 138 28.02 -9.99 14.61
CA LYS A 138 28.77 -9.70 13.38
C LYS A 138 27.93 -9.87 12.10
N GLU A 139 27.05 -10.88 12.03
CA GLU A 139 26.12 -11.03 10.90
C GLU A 139 25.09 -9.88 10.83
N LYS A 140 24.67 -9.32 11.98
CA LYS A 140 23.79 -8.14 12.00
C LYS A 140 24.54 -6.87 11.65
N GLU A 141 25.78 -6.71 12.10
CA GLU A 141 26.62 -5.56 11.78
C GLU A 141 26.94 -5.52 10.27
N LEU A 142 27.17 -6.68 9.65
CA LEU A 142 27.28 -6.82 8.18
C LEU A 142 25.93 -6.57 7.47
N GLU A 143 24.81 -7.01 8.04
CA GLU A 143 23.45 -6.71 7.53
C GLU A 143 23.03 -5.23 7.71
N MET A 144 23.72 -4.47 8.56
CA MET A 144 23.54 -3.02 8.72
C MET A 144 24.42 -2.19 7.77
N VAL A 145 25.37 -2.80 7.05
CA VAL A 145 26.03 -2.13 5.92
C VAL A 145 24.99 -1.93 4.82
N PRO A 146 24.79 -0.72 4.27
CA PRO A 146 23.89 -0.53 3.14
C PRO A 146 24.36 -1.31 1.90
N LEU A 147 23.43 -1.96 1.20
CA LEU A 147 23.68 -2.56 -0.11
C LEU A 147 24.03 -1.50 -1.15
N ARG A 148 23.51 -0.27 -0.95
CA ARG A 148 23.78 0.91 -1.75
C ARG A 148 23.74 2.15 -0.86
N ALA A 149 24.63 3.11 -1.08
CA ALA A 149 24.55 4.42 -0.42
C ALA A 149 23.39 5.25 -1.01
N ARG A 150 22.78 6.13 -0.21
CA ARG A 150 21.74 7.04 -0.68
C ARG A 150 22.32 8.21 -1.48
N THR A 151 21.86 8.39 -2.71
CA THR A 151 22.17 9.57 -3.53
C THR A 151 21.39 10.79 -3.02
N GLN A 152 21.93 11.50 -2.03
CA GLN A 152 21.27 12.68 -1.44
C GLN A 152 21.21 13.84 -2.44
N GLY A 153 20.10 14.59 -2.44
CA GLY A 153 19.95 15.80 -3.26
C GLY A 153 19.44 15.58 -4.70
N LEU A 154 19.09 14.37 -5.09
CA LEU A 154 18.37 14.13 -6.34
C LEU A 154 16.99 14.79 -6.34
N ARG A 155 16.56 15.25 -7.53
CA ARG A 155 15.24 15.84 -7.77
C ARG A 155 14.11 14.81 -7.67
N MET A 156 14.37 13.55 -8.00
CA MET A 156 13.42 12.44 -7.89
C MET A 156 13.69 11.64 -6.61
N CYS A 157 12.68 11.51 -5.74
CA CYS A 157 12.83 10.83 -4.45
C CYS A 157 12.37 9.36 -4.52
N VAL A 158 13.23 8.49 -5.06
CA VAL A 158 12.95 7.06 -5.23
C VAL A 158 13.21 6.26 -3.94
N GLY A 159 12.42 5.21 -3.72
CA GLY A 159 12.61 4.21 -2.67
C GLY A 159 11.69 3.00 -2.88
N ALA A 160 11.32 2.29 -1.80
CA ALA A 160 10.47 1.10 -1.87
C ALA A 160 9.51 0.96 -0.68
N HIS A 161 8.53 0.05 -0.79
CA HIS A 161 7.65 -0.33 0.33
C HIS A 161 8.37 -1.28 1.31
N VAL A 162 9.18 -0.70 2.19
CA VAL A 162 10.02 -1.44 3.15
C VAL A 162 9.26 -1.97 4.37
N SER A 163 9.89 -2.90 5.11
CA SER A 163 9.28 -3.52 6.29
C SER A 163 9.38 -2.63 7.54
N ALA A 164 8.26 -2.46 8.25
CA ALA A 164 8.19 -1.88 9.60
C ALA A 164 8.18 -2.95 10.72
N ALA A 165 8.61 -4.19 10.42
CA ALA A 165 8.58 -5.28 11.38
C ALA A 165 9.36 -4.94 12.67
N LYS A 166 8.77 -5.28 13.82
CA LYS A 166 9.27 -4.96 15.18
C LYS A 166 9.28 -3.46 15.56
N GLY A 167 8.83 -2.56 14.68
CA GLY A 167 8.73 -1.13 15.00
C GLY A 167 8.86 -0.26 13.75
N VAL A 168 8.06 0.81 13.67
CA VAL A 168 8.04 1.74 12.51
C VAL A 168 9.39 2.37 12.23
N PHE A 169 10.21 2.59 13.27
CA PHE A 169 11.58 3.09 13.15
C PHE A 169 12.50 2.18 12.29
N ASN A 170 12.23 0.87 12.21
CA ASN A 170 13.01 -0.03 11.35
C ASN A 170 12.80 0.22 9.86
N ALA A 171 11.70 0.87 9.45
CA ALA A 171 11.48 1.24 8.06
C ALA A 171 12.55 2.23 7.55
N ILE A 172 13.01 3.15 8.42
CA ILE A 172 14.08 4.10 8.09
C ILE A 172 15.38 3.34 7.82
N ASN A 173 15.76 2.43 8.72
CA ASN A 173 16.96 1.58 8.55
C ASN A 173 16.88 0.72 7.27
N ASN A 174 15.70 0.14 6.99
CA ASN A 174 15.48 -0.68 5.81
C ASN A 174 15.48 0.12 4.49
N SER A 175 15.00 1.37 4.50
CA SER A 175 15.09 2.28 3.35
C SER A 175 16.54 2.71 3.08
N MET A 176 17.30 3.06 4.14
CA MET A 176 18.72 3.36 4.01
C MET A 176 19.54 2.17 3.49
N HIS A 177 19.24 0.95 3.95
CA HIS A 177 19.95 -0.26 3.53
C HIS A 177 19.84 -0.54 2.01
N ILE A 178 18.76 -0.12 1.36
CA ILE A 178 18.58 -0.21 -0.10
C ILE A 178 18.94 1.07 -0.86
N GLY A 179 19.45 2.11 -0.19
CA GLY A 179 19.76 3.40 -0.82
C GLY A 179 18.55 4.30 -1.11
N GLY A 180 17.38 4.04 -0.52
CA GLY A 180 16.14 4.77 -0.77
C GLY A 180 16.09 6.18 -0.15
N ASN A 181 15.64 7.15 -0.93
CA ASN A 181 15.40 8.54 -0.52
C ASN A 181 13.95 8.83 -0.11
N ALA A 182 13.00 8.03 -0.60
CA ALA A 182 11.64 7.91 -0.07
C ALA A 182 11.41 6.50 0.49
N PHE A 183 10.25 6.23 1.11
CA PHE A 183 9.75 4.87 1.33
C PHE A 183 8.26 4.82 1.70
N ALA A 184 7.64 3.67 1.45
CA ALA A 184 6.37 3.29 2.04
C ALA A 184 6.55 2.26 3.17
N LEU A 185 5.53 2.14 4.02
CA LEU A 185 5.45 1.16 5.11
C LEU A 185 4.00 0.92 5.53
N PHE A 186 3.71 -0.26 6.09
CA PHE A 186 2.48 -0.46 6.87
C PHE A 186 2.71 0.00 8.32
N LEU A 187 1.86 0.90 8.84
CA LEU A 187 1.94 1.42 10.21
C LEU A 187 1.54 0.40 11.29
N LYS A 188 0.78 -0.62 10.89
CA LYS A 188 0.31 -1.76 11.70
C LYS A 188 0.11 -2.98 10.79
N SER A 189 -0.42 -4.11 11.28
CA SER A 189 -0.58 -5.28 10.43
C SER A 189 -1.73 -5.12 9.43
N GLN A 190 -1.40 -5.17 8.14
CA GLN A 190 -2.35 -5.17 7.02
C GLN A 190 -3.19 -6.45 6.88
N ARG A 191 -3.02 -7.43 7.79
CA ARG A 191 -3.68 -8.74 7.77
C ARG A 191 -4.74 -8.92 8.86
N LYS A 192 -4.90 -7.95 9.76
CA LYS A 192 -5.87 -7.99 10.87
C LYS A 192 -6.34 -6.59 11.26
N TRP A 193 -7.55 -6.51 11.79
CA TRP A 193 -8.13 -5.26 12.28
C TRP A 193 -7.52 -4.80 13.60
N ASP A 194 -7.59 -5.66 14.63
CA ASP A 194 -7.04 -5.36 15.94
C ASP A 194 -5.50 -5.29 15.90
N ASN A 195 -4.94 -4.20 16.40
CA ASN A 195 -3.51 -3.91 16.41
C ASN A 195 -3.16 -3.07 17.65
N PRO A 196 -1.98 -3.29 18.28
CA PRO A 196 -1.59 -2.51 19.45
C PRO A 196 -1.49 -1.01 19.12
N PRO A 197 -1.68 -0.12 20.13
CA PRO A 197 -1.39 1.31 19.99
C PRO A 197 0.05 1.56 19.50
N LEU A 198 0.27 2.67 18.82
CA LEU A 198 1.62 3.16 18.57
C LEU A 198 2.27 3.48 19.93
N GLN A 199 3.45 2.91 20.19
CA GLN A 199 4.20 3.18 21.42
C GLN A 199 4.98 4.49 21.31
N ASP A 200 5.10 5.23 22.41
CA ASP A 200 5.77 6.54 22.44
C ASP A 200 7.26 6.45 22.08
N ASP A 201 7.96 5.44 22.59
CA ASP A 201 9.37 5.16 22.30
C ASP A 201 9.61 4.84 20.81
N HIS A 202 8.71 4.07 20.20
CA HIS A 202 8.71 3.76 18.77
C HIS A 202 8.47 5.02 17.92
N ARG A 203 7.57 5.91 18.35
CA ARG A 203 7.29 7.20 17.70
C ARG A 203 8.51 8.12 17.75
N ASP A 204 9.08 8.29 18.93
CA ASP A 204 10.14 9.26 19.15
C ASP A 204 11.48 8.77 18.57
N THR A 205 11.73 7.46 18.58
CA THR A 205 12.83 6.83 17.83
C THR A 205 12.66 7.02 16.32
N PHE A 206 11.46 6.87 15.76
CA PHE A 206 11.19 7.15 14.34
C PHE A 206 11.46 8.61 14.00
N ARG A 207 10.90 9.56 14.76
CA ARG A 207 11.11 11.00 14.56
C ARG A 207 12.58 11.39 14.63
N ARG A 208 13.31 10.87 15.63
CA ARG A 208 14.76 11.09 15.79
C ARG A 208 15.56 10.53 14.60
N LEU A 209 15.30 9.30 14.17
CA LEU A 209 15.98 8.69 13.02
C LEU A 209 15.66 9.43 11.71
N CYS A 210 14.46 10.01 11.53
CA CYS A 210 14.16 10.86 10.37
C CYS A 210 15.05 12.12 10.34
N ILE A 211 15.27 12.77 11.49
CA ILE A 211 16.14 13.94 11.61
C ILE A 211 17.60 13.55 11.35
N GLU A 212 18.12 12.56 12.07
CA GLU A 212 19.51 12.08 11.96
C GLU A 212 19.87 11.68 10.52
N ASN A 213 18.94 11.03 9.82
CA ASN A 213 19.16 10.49 8.48
C ASN A 213 18.55 11.34 7.36
N LYS A 214 18.18 12.60 7.64
CA LYS A 214 17.67 13.58 6.68
C LYS A 214 16.50 13.06 5.81
N TYR A 215 15.51 12.42 6.43
CA TYR A 215 14.21 12.15 5.80
C TYR A 215 13.21 13.22 6.22
N ASP A 216 12.68 13.95 5.24
CA ASP A 216 11.49 14.78 5.45
C ASP A 216 10.26 13.87 5.55
N ALA A 217 9.85 13.56 6.77
CA ALA A 217 8.72 12.66 7.03
C ALA A 217 7.38 13.20 6.48
N ALA A 218 7.25 14.51 6.29
CA ALA A 218 6.04 15.12 5.75
C ALA A 218 5.95 15.01 4.22
N LYS A 219 7.09 14.78 3.52
CA LYS A 219 7.13 14.68 2.05
C LYS A 219 7.49 13.28 1.53
N HIS A 220 8.54 12.65 2.07
CA HIS A 220 9.18 11.48 1.44
C HIS A 220 8.74 10.14 2.03
N ILE A 221 7.83 10.13 3.01
CA ILE A 221 7.32 8.91 3.65
C ILE A 221 5.83 8.77 3.32
N LEU A 222 5.48 7.64 2.70
CA LEU A 222 4.14 7.37 2.16
C LEU A 222 3.61 6.04 2.74
N PRO A 223 3.07 6.02 3.97
CA PRO A 223 2.57 4.78 4.55
C PRO A 223 1.36 4.25 3.78
N HIS A 224 1.31 2.93 3.59
CA HIS A 224 0.23 2.27 2.88
C HIS A 224 -0.84 1.77 3.86
N GLY A 225 -2.11 1.95 3.50
CA GLY A 225 -3.25 1.45 4.24
C GLY A 225 -3.46 -0.07 4.11
N SER A 226 -4.16 -0.65 5.08
CA SER A 226 -4.50 -2.07 5.07
C SER A 226 -5.46 -2.42 3.92
N TYR A 227 -5.13 -3.44 3.12
CA TYR A 227 -5.98 -3.94 2.02
C TYR A 227 -7.36 -4.46 2.47
N LEU A 228 -7.60 -4.58 3.78
CA LEU A 228 -8.92 -4.90 4.36
C LEU A 228 -9.87 -3.68 4.35
N VAL A 229 -9.32 -2.45 4.31
CA VAL A 229 -10.10 -1.21 4.36
C VAL A 229 -10.80 -0.98 3.01
N ASN A 230 -12.13 -0.87 3.07
CA ASN A 230 -12.95 -0.40 1.96
C ASN A 230 -13.91 0.66 2.51
N LEU A 231 -13.61 1.94 2.28
CA LEU A 231 -14.43 3.06 2.77
C LEU A 231 -15.74 3.22 1.99
N ALA A 232 -15.84 2.62 0.80
CA ALA A 232 -17.07 2.55 0.01
C ALA A 232 -18.03 1.42 0.45
N GLN A 233 -17.71 0.68 1.53
CA GLN A 233 -18.50 -0.43 2.04
C GLN A 233 -19.94 -0.01 2.40
N GLU A 234 -20.91 -0.88 2.08
CA GLU A 234 -22.34 -0.65 2.31
C GLU A 234 -22.82 -1.18 3.68
N ASP A 235 -22.32 -2.35 4.08
CA ASP A 235 -22.63 -2.92 5.40
C ASP A 235 -22.10 -2.01 6.52
N LYS A 236 -23.01 -1.54 7.39
CA LYS A 236 -22.72 -0.54 8.41
C LYS A 236 -21.65 -0.99 9.42
N ALA A 237 -21.60 -2.28 9.76
CA ALA A 237 -20.63 -2.81 10.70
C ALA A 237 -19.21 -2.83 10.10
N LYS A 238 -19.06 -3.40 8.90
CA LYS A 238 -17.79 -3.41 8.15
C LYS A 238 -17.34 -2.00 7.76
N ALA A 239 -18.28 -1.11 7.38
CA ALA A 239 -17.97 0.29 7.08
C ALA A 239 -17.42 1.02 8.31
N LYS A 240 -18.02 0.83 9.49
CA LYS A 240 -17.46 1.38 10.74
C LYS A 240 -16.08 0.80 11.04
N GLN A 241 -15.89 -0.52 10.93
CA GLN A 241 -14.61 -1.19 11.17
C GLN A 241 -13.50 -0.69 10.22
N ALA A 242 -13.81 -0.51 8.93
CA ALA A 242 -12.89 0.07 7.95
C ALA A 242 -12.56 1.53 8.27
N TYR A 243 -13.56 2.35 8.62
CA TYR A 243 -13.37 3.75 9.00
C TYR A 243 -12.56 3.93 10.29
N ASP A 244 -12.87 3.16 11.34
CA ASP A 244 -12.13 3.17 12.60
C ASP A 244 -10.64 2.82 12.38
N SER A 245 -10.37 1.79 11.56
CA SER A 245 -9.00 1.39 11.22
C SER A 245 -8.27 2.48 10.42
N PHE A 246 -8.94 3.08 9.45
CA PHE A 246 -8.40 4.16 8.61
C PHE A 246 -8.08 5.41 9.44
N LEU A 247 -8.98 5.83 10.33
CA LEU A 247 -8.78 6.98 11.21
C LEU A 247 -7.65 6.76 12.24
N ASP A 248 -7.47 5.54 12.73
CA ASP A 248 -6.31 5.16 13.55
C ASP A 248 -4.98 5.24 12.76
N ASP A 249 -4.95 4.85 11.48
CA ASP A 249 -3.75 5.00 10.65
C ASP A 249 -3.43 6.47 10.32
N LEU A 250 -4.44 7.29 10.02
CA LEU A 250 -4.25 8.73 9.85
C LEU A 250 -3.68 9.38 11.12
N ARG A 251 -4.20 9.05 12.30
CA ARG A 251 -3.68 9.54 13.59
C ARG A 251 -2.26 9.05 13.87
N ARG A 252 -1.90 7.85 13.43
CA ARG A 252 -0.50 7.35 13.48
C ARG A 252 0.42 8.15 12.56
N CYS A 253 -0.03 8.58 11.38
CA CYS A 253 0.74 9.49 10.53
C CYS A 253 1.04 10.81 11.26
N GLU A 254 0.02 11.48 11.80
CA GLU A 254 0.19 12.74 12.54
C GLU A 254 1.09 12.58 13.78
N ALA A 255 0.89 11.49 14.54
CA ALA A 255 1.77 11.13 15.66
C ALA A 255 3.23 10.91 15.22
N LEU A 256 3.49 10.39 14.02
CA LEU A 256 4.84 10.19 13.49
C LEU A 256 5.42 11.45 12.83
N GLY A 257 4.61 12.46 12.52
CA GLY A 257 5.02 13.65 11.75
C GLY A 257 4.97 13.43 10.23
N ILE A 258 4.16 12.47 9.79
CA ILE A 258 3.94 12.12 8.38
C ILE A 258 2.66 12.81 7.89
N ASN A 259 2.73 13.48 6.74
CA ASN A 259 1.60 14.22 6.18
C ASN A 259 0.93 13.53 4.98
N LEU A 260 1.41 12.37 4.52
CA LEU A 260 0.80 11.57 3.46
C LEU A 260 0.33 10.22 4.00
N TYR A 261 -0.71 9.63 3.39
CA TYR A 261 -1.16 8.28 3.69
C TYR A 261 -1.84 7.66 2.47
N ASN A 262 -1.20 6.68 1.82
CA ASN A 262 -1.72 6.05 0.61
C ASN A 262 -2.73 4.94 0.92
N PHE A 263 -3.81 4.87 0.15
CA PHE A 263 -4.75 3.75 0.21
C PHE A 263 -5.52 3.57 -1.10
N HIS A 264 -5.90 2.31 -1.38
CA HIS A 264 -6.83 2.00 -2.45
C HIS A 264 -8.22 2.62 -2.14
N PRO A 265 -8.88 3.34 -3.07
CA PRO A 265 -10.19 3.97 -2.84
C PRO A 265 -11.29 3.03 -2.33
N GLY A 266 -11.20 1.74 -2.67
CA GLY A 266 -12.14 0.68 -2.27
C GLY A 266 -12.91 0.11 -3.45
N SER A 267 -14.09 -0.46 -3.17
CA SER A 267 -14.91 -1.13 -4.18
C SER A 267 -16.41 -1.07 -3.86
N ALA A 268 -17.24 -0.90 -4.89
CA ALA A 268 -18.70 -0.84 -4.77
C ALA A 268 -19.33 -2.20 -4.39
N ASN A 269 -18.59 -3.30 -4.52
CA ASN A 269 -19.00 -4.66 -4.20
C ASN A 269 -20.25 -5.09 -4.98
N GLN A 270 -21.41 -5.15 -4.33
CA GLN A 270 -22.72 -5.46 -4.94
C GLN A 270 -23.62 -4.21 -5.08
N SER A 271 -23.24 -3.09 -4.48
CA SER A 271 -23.98 -1.83 -4.54
C SER A 271 -23.71 -1.08 -5.85
N ASN A 272 -24.54 -0.08 -6.16
CA ASN A 272 -24.30 0.80 -7.31
C ASN A 272 -23.08 1.71 -7.08
N PHE A 273 -22.43 2.13 -8.16
CA PHE A 273 -21.17 2.88 -8.11
C PHE A 273 -21.33 4.29 -7.51
N SER A 274 -22.47 4.95 -7.73
CA SER A 274 -22.73 6.31 -7.23
C SER A 274 -22.82 6.35 -5.71
N ASP A 275 -23.55 5.41 -5.10
CA ASP A 275 -23.66 5.32 -3.64
C ASP A 275 -22.33 4.87 -3.01
N ALA A 276 -21.55 4.03 -3.70
CA ALA A 276 -20.21 3.65 -3.27
C ALA A 276 -19.26 4.87 -3.22
N LEU A 277 -19.30 5.72 -4.25
CA LEU A 277 -18.52 6.96 -4.31
C LEU A 277 -18.97 7.97 -3.24
N SER A 278 -20.28 8.11 -3.02
CA SER A 278 -20.88 8.94 -1.97
C SER A 278 -20.47 8.48 -0.56
N ARG A 279 -20.42 7.17 -0.30
CA ARG A 279 -19.92 6.62 0.97
C ARG A 279 -18.41 6.90 1.17
N LEU A 280 -17.61 6.76 0.12
CA LEU A 280 -16.18 7.12 0.15
C LEU A 280 -15.96 8.63 0.42
N ALA A 281 -16.69 9.51 -0.29
CA ALA A 281 -16.63 10.96 -0.10
C ALA A 281 -16.97 11.36 1.34
N LYS A 282 -18.03 10.77 1.90
CA LYS A 282 -18.47 10.99 3.28
C LYS A 282 -17.47 10.46 4.31
N ALA A 283 -16.89 9.28 4.08
CA ALA A 283 -15.84 8.72 4.94
C ALA A 283 -14.59 9.60 4.94
N LEU A 284 -14.14 10.08 3.78
CA LEU A 284 -13.03 11.02 3.66
C LEU A 284 -13.32 12.34 4.37
N THR A 285 -14.47 12.96 4.11
CA THR A 285 -14.87 14.23 4.75
C THR A 285 -14.89 14.12 6.28
N ASN A 286 -15.44 13.03 6.82
CA ASN A 286 -15.43 12.77 8.26
C ASN A 286 -14.01 12.60 8.83
N ALA A 287 -13.13 11.89 8.11
CA ALA A 287 -11.76 11.64 8.55
C ALA A 287 -10.89 12.91 8.49
N LEU A 288 -11.07 13.72 7.44
CA LEU A 288 -10.44 15.03 7.27
C LEU A 288 -10.85 16.03 8.36
N ALA A 289 -12.12 16.02 8.77
CA ALA A 289 -12.61 16.81 9.90
C ALA A 289 -12.13 16.29 11.28
N ALA A 290 -11.71 15.03 11.36
CA ALA A 290 -11.22 14.37 12.58
C ALA A 290 -9.68 14.33 12.72
N THR A 291 -8.96 15.04 11.84
CA THR A 291 -7.49 15.13 11.71
C THR A 291 -7.08 16.52 11.23
N SER A 292 -5.81 16.89 11.34
CA SER A 292 -5.31 18.26 11.12
C SER A 292 -4.34 18.42 9.94
N THR A 293 -3.33 17.54 9.81
CA THR A 293 -2.21 17.73 8.86
C THR A 293 -2.14 16.66 7.78
N VAL A 294 -2.54 15.42 8.08
CA VAL A 294 -2.40 14.31 7.14
C VAL A 294 -3.34 14.45 5.94
N THR A 295 -2.83 14.12 4.76
CA THR A 295 -3.49 14.06 3.46
C THR A 295 -3.74 12.60 3.10
N PRO A 296 -4.98 12.11 3.08
CA PRO A 296 -5.32 10.87 2.42
C PRO A 296 -4.96 10.96 0.94
N VAL A 297 -4.14 10.03 0.48
CA VAL A 297 -3.69 9.88 -0.90
C VAL A 297 -4.41 8.67 -1.49
N LEU A 298 -5.25 8.90 -2.49
CA LEU A 298 -6.02 7.86 -3.18
C LEU A 298 -5.23 7.29 -4.35
N GLU A 299 -5.11 5.98 -4.44
CA GLU A 299 -4.35 5.34 -5.51
C GLU A 299 -5.17 5.08 -6.78
N THR A 300 -4.56 5.26 -7.96
CA THR A 300 -5.08 4.73 -9.23
C THR A 300 -5.14 3.21 -9.20
N MET A 301 -6.29 2.62 -9.49
CA MET A 301 -6.51 1.16 -9.42
C MET A 301 -6.53 0.51 -10.81
N CYS A 302 -6.21 -0.79 -10.89
CA CYS A 302 -6.25 -1.56 -12.14
C CYS A 302 -7.66 -1.77 -12.75
N GLY A 303 -8.72 -1.13 -12.23
CA GLY A 303 -10.08 -1.21 -12.77
C GLY A 303 -10.72 -2.60 -12.71
N HIS A 304 -10.33 -3.43 -11.73
CA HIS A 304 -10.80 -4.80 -11.60
C HIS A 304 -12.18 -4.90 -10.94
N GLY A 305 -13.12 -5.61 -11.59
CA GLY A 305 -14.44 -5.90 -11.01
C GLY A 305 -15.23 -4.61 -10.73
N THR A 306 -15.33 -4.24 -9.45
CA THR A 306 -16.03 -3.03 -8.98
C THR A 306 -15.15 -2.11 -8.11
N THR A 307 -13.81 -2.16 -8.28
CA THR A 307 -12.89 -1.17 -7.67
C THR A 307 -13.17 0.25 -8.16
N ILE A 308 -13.06 1.22 -7.25
CA ILE A 308 -13.09 2.66 -7.56
C ILE A 308 -11.66 3.14 -7.85
N GLY A 309 -11.50 4.08 -8.79
CA GLY A 309 -10.22 4.66 -9.17
C GLY A 309 -9.60 4.02 -10.42
N GLY A 310 -10.39 3.28 -11.21
CA GLY A 310 -9.96 2.66 -12.46
C GLY A 310 -9.98 3.60 -13.67
N LYS A 311 -10.62 4.76 -13.54
CA LYS A 311 -10.63 5.86 -14.52
C LYS A 311 -10.38 7.17 -13.81
N LEU A 312 -9.66 8.10 -14.44
CA LEU A 312 -9.40 9.42 -13.84
C LEU A 312 -10.70 10.20 -13.55
N THR A 313 -11.77 9.97 -14.33
CA THR A 313 -13.10 10.56 -14.07
C THR A 313 -13.73 10.16 -12.74
N GLU A 314 -13.37 8.99 -12.18
CA GLU A 314 -13.92 8.52 -10.90
C GLU A 314 -13.36 9.35 -9.73
N PHE A 315 -12.16 9.91 -9.87
CA PHE A 315 -11.58 10.84 -8.90
C PHE A 315 -12.19 12.24 -9.01
N ARG A 316 -12.47 12.72 -10.22
CA ARG A 316 -13.25 13.96 -10.45
C ARG A 316 -14.60 13.89 -9.74
N ASP A 317 -15.33 12.81 -9.98
CA ASP A 317 -16.68 12.62 -9.44
C ASP A 317 -16.66 12.43 -7.91
N LEU A 318 -15.56 11.90 -7.35
CA LEU A 318 -15.30 11.87 -5.91
C LEU A 318 -15.02 13.27 -5.34
N LEU A 319 -14.12 14.03 -5.95
CA LEU A 319 -13.74 15.38 -5.51
C LEU A 319 -14.95 16.33 -5.53
N ALA A 320 -15.84 16.19 -6.51
CA ALA A 320 -17.10 16.93 -6.59
C ALA A 320 -18.09 16.63 -5.44
N MET A 321 -17.90 15.53 -4.70
CA MET A 321 -18.69 15.16 -3.51
C MET A 321 -18.02 15.55 -2.18
N ILE A 322 -16.78 16.05 -2.21
CA ILE A 322 -16.02 16.47 -1.02
C ILE A 322 -16.03 18.02 -0.95
N PRO A 323 -16.29 18.64 0.23
CA PRO A 323 -16.27 20.09 0.36
C PRO A 323 -14.92 20.71 -0.01
N GLN A 324 -14.96 21.85 -0.71
CA GLN A 324 -13.79 22.44 -1.38
C GLN A 324 -12.68 22.86 -0.40
N GLU A 325 -13.03 23.21 0.84
CA GLU A 325 -12.07 23.53 1.90
C GLU A 325 -11.13 22.35 2.26
N TYR A 326 -11.53 21.10 1.98
CA TYR A 326 -10.70 19.92 2.20
C TYR A 326 -9.85 19.51 0.99
N HIS A 327 -10.11 20.06 -0.20
CA HIS A 327 -9.42 19.67 -1.44
C HIS A 327 -7.88 19.76 -1.35
N PRO A 328 -7.25 20.75 -0.69
CA PRO A 328 -5.79 20.78 -0.52
C PRO A 328 -5.21 19.57 0.25
N ARG A 329 -6.03 18.97 1.13
CA ARG A 329 -5.72 17.76 1.92
C ARG A 329 -6.26 16.46 1.31
N ILE A 330 -6.67 16.47 0.03
CA ILE A 330 -6.88 15.24 -0.75
C ILE A 330 -5.75 15.10 -1.78
N GLY A 331 -5.07 13.97 -1.73
CA GLY A 331 -4.01 13.59 -2.66
C GLY A 331 -4.39 12.42 -3.55
N ILE A 332 -3.60 12.20 -4.61
CA ILE A 332 -3.66 11.02 -5.47
C ILE A 332 -2.24 10.46 -5.68
N CYS A 333 -2.13 9.14 -5.69
CA CYS A 333 -0.95 8.39 -6.09
C CYS A 333 -1.18 7.78 -7.47
N ILE A 334 -0.22 7.96 -8.39
CA ILE A 334 -0.21 7.27 -9.68
C ILE A 334 0.61 5.99 -9.51
N ASP A 335 -0.05 4.84 -9.51
CA ASP A 335 0.61 3.56 -9.73
C ASP A 335 0.69 3.25 -11.23
N THR A 336 1.91 2.97 -11.70
CA THR A 336 2.19 2.75 -13.12
C THR A 336 1.68 1.40 -13.64
N CYS A 337 1.66 0.35 -12.81
CA CYS A 337 1.13 -0.97 -13.18
C CYS A 337 -0.40 -0.94 -13.25
N HIS A 338 -1.06 -0.33 -12.28
CA HIS A 338 -2.50 -0.18 -12.18
C HIS A 338 -3.05 0.69 -13.31
N SER A 339 -2.46 1.86 -13.56
CA SER A 339 -2.87 2.74 -14.66
C SER A 339 -2.75 2.03 -16.01
N PHE A 340 -1.65 1.30 -16.24
CA PHE A 340 -1.45 0.47 -17.42
C PHE A 340 -2.44 -0.70 -17.51
N ALA A 341 -2.69 -1.41 -16.42
CA ALA A 341 -3.65 -2.51 -16.34
C ALA A 341 -5.10 -2.05 -16.50
N ALA A 342 -5.44 -0.81 -16.15
CA ALA A 342 -6.73 -0.18 -16.41
C ALA A 342 -6.94 0.16 -17.89
N GLY A 343 -5.86 0.53 -18.61
CA GLY A 343 -5.84 0.69 -20.07
C GLY A 343 -4.97 1.85 -20.59
N TYR A 344 -4.52 2.74 -19.71
CA TYR A 344 -3.71 3.90 -20.09
C TYR A 344 -2.35 3.46 -20.66
N ASP A 345 -1.87 4.17 -21.68
CA ASP A 345 -0.52 3.97 -22.20
C ASP A 345 0.43 4.93 -21.47
N LEU A 346 1.40 4.36 -20.74
CA LEU A 346 2.48 5.12 -20.09
C LEU A 346 3.85 4.79 -20.71
N ALA A 347 3.91 3.88 -21.68
CA ALA A 347 5.14 3.42 -22.31
C ALA A 347 5.57 4.34 -23.45
N SER A 348 4.65 4.68 -24.36
CA SER A 348 4.95 5.66 -25.41
C SER A 348 5.03 7.09 -24.83
N PRO A 349 5.95 7.95 -25.32
CA PRO A 349 5.99 9.36 -24.93
C PRO A 349 4.67 10.09 -25.19
N GLU A 350 4.00 9.76 -26.30
CA GLU A 350 2.70 10.31 -26.70
C GLU A 350 1.59 9.88 -25.75
N GLY A 351 1.55 8.59 -25.39
CA GLY A 351 0.61 8.02 -24.43
C GLY A 351 0.79 8.60 -23.03
N PHE A 352 2.02 8.63 -22.53
CA PHE A 352 2.35 9.24 -21.24
C PHE A 352 1.95 10.72 -21.20
N LYS A 353 2.25 11.48 -22.26
CA LYS A 353 1.84 12.88 -22.39
C LYS A 353 0.32 13.04 -22.46
N ALA A 354 -0.41 12.14 -23.11
CA ALA A 354 -1.86 12.15 -23.15
C ALA A 354 -2.48 11.83 -21.79
N PHE A 355 -2.00 10.81 -21.08
CA PHE A 355 -2.40 10.48 -19.71
C PHE A 355 -2.14 11.64 -18.75
N MET A 356 -0.95 12.24 -18.81
CA MET A 356 -0.59 13.40 -17.99
C MET A 356 -1.31 14.69 -18.38
N LYS A 357 -2.01 14.72 -19.53
CA LYS A 357 -2.98 15.77 -19.88
C LYS A 357 -4.37 15.44 -19.35
N GLU A 358 -4.84 14.19 -19.48
CA GLU A 358 -6.12 13.76 -18.91
C GLU A 358 -6.13 13.94 -17.38
N PHE A 359 -5.02 13.66 -16.69
CA PHE A 359 -4.89 13.91 -15.26
C PHE A 359 -5.09 15.39 -14.91
N GLU A 360 -4.46 16.30 -15.65
CA GLU A 360 -4.64 17.75 -15.45
C GLU A 360 -6.07 18.21 -15.80
N ASP A 361 -6.60 17.79 -16.94
CA ASP A 361 -7.94 18.18 -17.43
C ASP A 361 -9.09 17.68 -16.52
N VAL A 362 -8.92 16.51 -15.90
CA VAL A 362 -9.99 15.81 -15.17
C VAL A 362 -9.88 15.96 -13.65
N ILE A 363 -8.68 16.11 -13.11
CA ILE A 363 -8.40 16.15 -11.66
C ILE A 363 -7.62 17.42 -11.31
N GLY A 364 -6.56 17.72 -12.06
CA GLY A 364 -5.60 18.78 -11.78
C GLY A 364 -4.40 18.29 -10.95
N LEU A 365 -3.20 18.67 -11.39
CA LEU A 365 -1.91 18.31 -10.79
C LEU A 365 -1.77 18.77 -9.33
N GLN A 366 -2.57 19.73 -8.86
CA GLN A 366 -2.61 20.14 -7.45
C GLN A 366 -3.04 19.02 -6.50
N HIS A 367 -3.59 17.91 -6.99
CA HIS A 367 -3.87 16.70 -6.19
C HIS A 367 -2.79 15.62 -6.27
N LEU A 368 -1.82 15.70 -7.19
CA LEU A 368 -0.76 14.69 -7.24
C LEU A 368 0.13 14.77 -5.99
N ARG A 369 0.38 13.63 -5.34
CA ARG A 369 1.18 13.56 -4.09
C ARG A 369 2.23 12.46 -4.07
N ALA A 370 2.14 11.46 -4.93
CA ALA A 370 3.00 10.28 -4.91
C ALA A 370 2.98 9.52 -6.24
N LEU A 371 3.96 8.64 -6.43
CA LEU A 371 3.92 7.60 -7.44
C LEU A 371 4.31 6.25 -6.83
N HIS A 372 3.63 5.19 -7.27
CA HIS A 372 4.11 3.81 -7.13
C HIS A 372 4.72 3.37 -8.46
N LEU A 373 5.97 2.91 -8.43
CA LEU A 373 6.77 2.56 -9.60
C LEU A 373 6.80 1.04 -9.74
N ASN A 374 5.84 0.53 -10.51
CA ASN A 374 5.62 -0.89 -10.72
C ASN A 374 5.49 -1.18 -12.22
N ASP A 375 6.31 -2.08 -12.76
CA ASP A 375 6.10 -2.62 -14.10
C ASP A 375 4.96 -3.66 -14.02
N SER A 376 4.38 -4.08 -15.14
CA SER A 376 3.23 -4.99 -15.17
C SER A 376 3.61 -6.38 -15.69
N LYS A 377 3.31 -7.43 -14.92
CA LYS A 377 3.38 -8.82 -15.42
C LYS A 377 2.26 -9.15 -16.42
N ALA A 378 1.28 -8.27 -16.63
CA ALA A 378 0.13 -8.49 -17.51
C ALA A 378 0.00 -7.41 -18.60
N PRO A 379 -0.60 -7.70 -19.76
CA PRO A 379 -0.73 -6.72 -20.84
C PRO A 379 -1.62 -5.51 -20.47
N ARG A 380 -1.49 -4.42 -21.23
CA ARG A 380 -2.27 -3.18 -21.07
C ARG A 380 -3.78 -3.46 -21.10
N GLY A 381 -4.54 -2.83 -20.21
CA GLY A 381 -5.99 -3.02 -20.13
C GLY A 381 -6.46 -4.39 -19.61
N SER A 382 -5.56 -5.26 -19.14
CA SER A 382 -5.89 -6.62 -18.67
C SER A 382 -6.67 -6.68 -17.34
N LYS A 383 -6.76 -5.56 -16.61
CA LYS A 383 -7.41 -5.43 -15.31
C LYS A 383 -6.89 -6.44 -14.27
N ARG A 384 -5.56 -6.56 -14.22
CA ARG A 384 -4.80 -7.41 -13.30
C ARG A 384 -3.70 -6.58 -12.64
N ASP A 385 -3.87 -6.26 -11.36
CA ASP A 385 -2.75 -5.96 -10.46
C ASP A 385 -1.85 -7.21 -10.41
N LEU A 386 -0.63 -7.08 -10.96
CA LEU A 386 0.45 -8.06 -10.89
C LEU A 386 1.81 -7.39 -11.16
N HIS A 387 2.44 -6.78 -10.15
CA HIS A 387 3.69 -6.02 -10.32
C HIS A 387 4.87 -6.88 -10.83
N ALA A 388 5.63 -6.38 -11.80
CA ALA A 388 6.89 -6.90 -12.33
C ALA A 388 8.08 -6.04 -11.86
N ASN A 389 9.30 -6.49 -12.13
CA ASN A 389 10.51 -5.69 -11.91
C ASN A 389 10.71 -4.69 -13.05
N ILE A 390 11.35 -3.55 -12.76
CA ILE A 390 11.49 -2.42 -13.68
C ILE A 390 12.10 -2.85 -15.03
N GLY A 391 11.40 -2.58 -16.13
CA GLY A 391 11.81 -2.91 -17.49
C GLY A 391 11.55 -4.36 -17.93
N THR A 392 11.17 -5.26 -17.01
CA THR A 392 10.96 -6.69 -17.31
C THR A 392 9.51 -7.02 -17.71
N GLY A 393 8.56 -6.15 -17.39
CA GLY A 393 7.14 -6.37 -17.67
C GLY A 393 6.67 -5.80 -19.00
N PHE A 394 5.36 -5.79 -19.19
CA PHE A 394 4.70 -5.30 -20.39
C PHE A 394 4.71 -3.77 -20.50
N LEU A 395 5.05 -3.05 -19.43
CA LEU A 395 5.14 -1.59 -19.44
C LEU A 395 6.52 -1.13 -19.94
N GLY A 396 7.60 -1.87 -19.64
CA GLY A 396 8.93 -1.69 -20.24
C GLY A 396 9.71 -0.48 -19.70
N LEU A 397 10.97 -0.34 -20.13
CA LEU A 397 11.89 0.65 -19.56
C LEU A 397 11.52 2.08 -19.95
N ARG A 398 11.06 2.30 -21.19
CA ARG A 398 10.65 3.62 -21.71
C ARG A 398 9.64 4.34 -20.82
N ALA A 399 8.72 3.61 -20.17
CA ALA A 399 7.76 4.20 -19.23
C ALA A 399 8.43 4.83 -18.01
N PHE A 400 9.43 4.15 -17.44
CA PHE A 400 10.18 4.65 -16.30
C PHE A 400 11.13 5.77 -16.70
N HIS A 401 11.65 5.76 -17.93
CA HIS A 401 12.35 6.91 -18.50
C HIS A 401 11.45 8.15 -18.57
N ASN A 402 10.22 8.01 -19.07
CA ASN A 402 9.23 9.10 -19.11
C ASN A 402 8.97 9.67 -17.71
N VAL A 403 8.79 8.79 -16.70
CA VAL A 403 8.55 9.18 -15.30
C VAL A 403 9.76 9.87 -14.67
N MET A 404 10.96 9.29 -14.78
CA MET A 404 12.17 9.81 -14.13
C MET A 404 12.69 11.12 -14.75
N ASN A 405 12.12 11.55 -15.88
CA ASN A 405 12.43 12.80 -16.57
C ASN A 405 11.27 13.81 -16.61
N GLU A 406 10.16 13.56 -15.89
CA GLU A 406 8.99 14.45 -15.83
C GLU A 406 9.13 15.50 -14.71
N PRO A 407 9.33 16.80 -15.01
CA PRO A 407 9.58 17.83 -14.00
C PRO A 407 8.43 18.03 -13.00
N ARG A 408 7.19 17.63 -13.36
CA ARG A 408 6.03 17.70 -12.47
C ARG A 408 6.08 16.70 -11.31
N PHE A 409 7.03 15.76 -11.30
CA PHE A 409 7.19 14.77 -10.23
C PHE A 409 8.35 15.06 -9.26
N GLU A 410 9.08 16.17 -9.45
CA GLU A 410 10.21 16.51 -8.59
C GLU A 410 9.80 16.71 -7.12
N GLY A 411 10.55 16.12 -6.19
CA GLY A 411 10.27 16.13 -4.76
C GLY A 411 9.11 15.24 -4.30
N LEU A 412 8.40 14.55 -5.20
CA LEU A 412 7.37 13.57 -4.82
C LEU A 412 8.01 12.23 -4.39
N PRO A 413 7.43 11.53 -3.40
CA PRO A 413 7.82 10.17 -3.07
C PRO A 413 7.46 9.22 -4.22
N MET A 414 8.47 8.49 -4.69
CA MET A 414 8.36 7.45 -5.70
C MET A 414 8.70 6.10 -5.06
N VAL A 415 7.77 5.13 -5.08
CA VAL A 415 7.86 3.91 -4.27
C VAL A 415 7.78 2.66 -5.14
N LEU A 416 8.84 1.84 -5.14
CA LEU A 416 8.82 0.47 -5.67
C LEU A 416 7.96 -0.44 -4.79
N GLU A 417 7.00 -1.14 -5.39
CA GLU A 417 6.32 -2.31 -4.78
C GLU A 417 6.56 -3.59 -5.60
N THR A 418 7.70 -3.60 -6.30
CA THR A 418 8.16 -4.66 -7.19
C THR A 418 8.49 -5.94 -6.41
N PRO A 419 8.39 -7.12 -7.04
CA PRO A 419 8.59 -8.40 -6.37
C PRO A 419 10.07 -8.65 -6.03
N ILE A 420 10.35 -8.99 -4.76
CA ILE A 420 11.71 -9.30 -4.27
C ILE A 420 11.89 -10.76 -3.78
N ASP A 421 10.83 -11.57 -3.78
CA ASP A 421 10.88 -12.98 -3.38
C ASP A 421 11.61 -13.84 -4.43
N ARG A 422 12.79 -14.38 -4.07
CA ARG A 422 13.61 -15.25 -4.92
C ARG A 422 13.69 -16.68 -4.37
N PRO A 423 13.80 -17.73 -5.21
CA PRO A 423 14.01 -19.10 -4.74
C PRO A 423 15.29 -19.20 -3.89
N VAL A 424 15.23 -19.96 -2.79
CA VAL A 424 16.40 -20.16 -1.90
C VAL A 424 17.62 -20.75 -2.65
N SER A 425 17.39 -21.50 -3.73
CA SER A 425 18.39 -22.07 -4.62
C SER A 425 19.16 -21.05 -5.49
N ALA A 426 18.67 -19.82 -5.63
CA ALA A 426 19.34 -18.78 -6.42
C ALA A 426 20.43 -18.04 -5.63
N ILE A 427 20.22 -17.84 -4.32
CA ILE A 427 21.09 -17.00 -3.48
C ILE A 427 22.47 -17.63 -3.29
N SER A 428 22.55 -18.96 -3.17
CA SER A 428 23.82 -19.70 -3.05
C SER A 428 24.70 -19.67 -4.30
N LYS A 429 24.20 -19.17 -5.44
CA LYS A 429 24.99 -18.95 -6.66
C LYS A 429 25.56 -17.52 -6.76
N GLY A 430 25.00 -16.56 -6.02
CA GLY A 430 25.43 -15.15 -6.08
C GLY A 430 26.68 -14.82 -5.24
N SER A 431 27.15 -15.74 -4.39
CA SER A 431 28.23 -15.51 -3.43
C SER A 431 29.55 -16.20 -3.78
N ALA A 432 29.73 -16.66 -5.02
CA ALA A 432 30.87 -17.49 -5.42
C ALA A 432 31.39 -17.14 -6.82
N GLN A 433 32.06 -15.99 -6.97
CA GLN A 433 32.78 -15.66 -8.21
C GLN A 433 34.05 -14.82 -7.98
N LYS A 434 35.11 -15.48 -7.50
CA LYS A 434 36.52 -15.14 -7.80
C LYS A 434 37.40 -16.34 -7.44
N GLY A 435 38.41 -16.61 -8.27
CA GLY A 435 39.09 -17.91 -8.31
C GLY A 435 38.51 -18.73 -9.46
N GLY A 436 39.22 -18.74 -10.58
CA GLY A 436 38.94 -19.60 -11.72
C GLY A 436 40.23 -20.28 -12.12
N GLU A 437 40.10 -21.46 -12.68
CA GLU A 437 41.13 -22.13 -13.49
C GLU A 437 40.38 -23.00 -14.51
N GLU A 438 40.91 -23.05 -15.72
CA GLU A 438 40.42 -23.93 -16.78
C GLU A 438 41.14 -25.27 -16.64
N ASP A 439 40.42 -26.39 -16.71
CA ASP A 439 41.01 -27.61 -17.24
C ASP A 439 39.94 -28.54 -17.84
N SER A 440 40.42 -29.60 -18.49
CA SER A 440 39.83 -30.23 -19.65
C SER A 440 39.27 -31.64 -19.41
N ASP A 441 38.60 -32.15 -20.44
CA ASP A 441 38.05 -33.49 -20.67
C ASP A 441 38.33 -34.63 -19.65
N SER A 442 37.25 -35.34 -19.30
CA SER A 442 37.16 -36.76 -19.67
C SER A 442 35.75 -37.33 -19.49
N ALA A 443 35.36 -38.23 -20.40
CA ALA A 443 34.11 -38.99 -20.32
C ALA A 443 34.34 -40.38 -19.72
N ALA A 444 33.50 -40.77 -18.75
CA ALA A 444 33.44 -42.15 -18.24
C ALA A 444 31.98 -42.53 -17.95
N ASP A 445 31.45 -43.52 -18.66
CA ASP A 445 30.10 -44.06 -18.45
C ASP A 445 30.12 -45.20 -17.43
N THR A 446 29.19 -45.21 -16.47
CA THR A 446 28.85 -46.42 -15.69
C THR A 446 27.44 -46.34 -15.09
N PRO A 447 26.50 -47.24 -15.45
CA PRO A 447 25.11 -47.15 -15.00
C PRO A 447 24.88 -47.79 -13.63
N LYS A 448 24.33 -47.04 -12.64
CA LYS A 448 23.86 -47.61 -11.36
C LYS A 448 22.49 -47.06 -10.89
N ASN A 449 21.51 -47.98 -10.83
CA ASN A 449 20.30 -47.99 -9.99
C ASN A 449 19.46 -46.71 -9.83
N LYS A 450 18.48 -46.51 -10.74
CA LYS A 450 17.32 -45.64 -10.52
C LYS A 450 16.37 -46.22 -9.44
N LYS A 451 16.66 -45.99 -8.15
CA LYS A 451 15.62 -46.08 -7.09
C LYS A 451 14.54 -45.03 -7.41
N LYS A 452 13.28 -45.46 -7.57
CA LYS A 452 12.14 -44.56 -7.82
C LYS A 452 11.95 -43.64 -6.61
N GLN A 453 12.32 -42.36 -6.72
CA GLN A 453 11.81 -41.34 -5.80
C GLN A 453 10.29 -41.20 -5.97
N PRO A 454 9.52 -40.97 -4.89
CA PRO A 454 8.09 -40.69 -5.01
C PRO A 454 7.89 -39.37 -5.78
N LYS A 455 6.94 -39.37 -6.73
CA LYS A 455 6.60 -38.15 -7.49
C LYS A 455 6.10 -37.07 -6.52
N ARG A 456 6.85 -35.98 -6.36
CA ARG A 456 6.34 -34.75 -5.70
C ARG A 456 5.08 -34.28 -6.45
N PRO A 457 4.01 -33.84 -5.75
CA PRO A 457 2.85 -33.27 -6.39
C PRO A 457 3.24 -31.98 -7.14
N ALA A 458 2.67 -31.78 -8.33
CA ALA A 458 3.06 -30.74 -9.29
C ALA A 458 2.62 -29.29 -8.92
N SER A 459 2.52 -28.99 -7.62
CA SER A 459 1.99 -27.74 -7.08
C SER A 459 2.78 -27.18 -5.89
N ALA A 460 3.79 -27.91 -5.38
CA ALA A 460 4.65 -27.42 -4.30
C ALA A 460 5.62 -26.36 -4.82
N LYS A 461 5.23 -25.07 -4.72
CA LYS A 461 6.12 -23.91 -4.93
C LYS A 461 7.43 -24.13 -4.16
N GLU A 462 8.56 -23.77 -4.77
CA GLU A 462 9.83 -23.74 -4.06
C GLU A 462 9.78 -22.68 -2.94
N PRO A 463 10.49 -22.90 -1.81
CA PRO A 463 10.59 -21.89 -0.78
C PRO A 463 11.32 -20.66 -1.34
N THR A 464 10.68 -19.49 -1.21
CA THR A 464 11.28 -18.20 -1.53
C THR A 464 11.76 -17.48 -0.27
N VAL A 465 12.63 -16.50 -0.47
CA VAL A 465 12.99 -15.51 0.54
C VAL A 465 13.18 -14.15 -0.15
N ALA A 466 12.80 -13.08 0.54
CA ALA A 466 12.99 -11.72 0.08
C ALA A 466 14.48 -11.37 -0.07
N ASP A 467 14.83 -10.77 -1.21
CA ASP A 467 16.16 -10.26 -1.54
C ASP A 467 16.11 -8.72 -1.73
N PRO A 468 16.41 -7.92 -0.69
CA PRO A 468 16.39 -6.45 -0.77
C PRO A 468 17.37 -5.86 -1.80
N SER A 469 18.34 -6.64 -2.31
CA SER A 469 19.24 -6.16 -3.38
C SER A 469 18.51 -5.93 -4.71
N VAL A 470 17.31 -6.50 -4.88
CA VAL A 470 16.42 -6.20 -6.01
C VAL A 470 16.05 -4.72 -6.02
N TRP A 471 15.51 -4.20 -4.92
CA TRP A 471 15.18 -2.77 -4.80
C TRP A 471 16.41 -1.87 -4.85
N ALA A 472 17.55 -2.29 -4.28
CA ALA A 472 18.78 -1.50 -4.38
C ALA A 472 19.23 -1.29 -5.85
N ARG A 473 19.12 -2.33 -6.69
CA ARG A 473 19.38 -2.24 -8.14
C ARG A 473 18.30 -1.48 -8.90
N GLU A 474 17.02 -1.61 -8.52
CA GLU A 474 15.93 -0.88 -9.19
C GLU A 474 15.96 0.62 -8.87
N ILE A 475 16.35 1.01 -7.65
CA ILE A 475 16.62 2.42 -7.30
C ILE A 475 17.78 2.95 -8.14
N GLU A 476 18.88 2.21 -8.25
CA GLU A 476 20.03 2.57 -9.08
C GLU A 476 19.69 2.70 -10.57
N LEU A 477 18.92 1.75 -11.10
CA LEU A 477 18.39 1.77 -12.46
C LEU A 477 17.57 3.03 -12.70
N LEU A 478 16.58 3.31 -11.85
CA LEU A 478 15.72 4.49 -11.97
C LEU A 478 16.50 5.80 -11.87
N GLU A 479 17.45 5.91 -10.92
CA GLU A 479 18.34 7.07 -10.83
C GLU A 479 19.20 7.26 -12.09
N SER A 480 19.64 6.18 -12.75
CA SER A 480 20.45 6.28 -13.97
C SER A 480 19.67 6.73 -15.22
N LEU A 481 18.33 6.60 -15.22
CA LEU A 481 17.48 7.10 -16.33
C LEU A 481 17.36 8.64 -16.36
N ILE A 482 17.75 9.34 -15.27
CA ILE A 482 17.60 10.80 -15.16
C ILE A 482 18.60 11.49 -16.10
N GLY A 483 18.10 12.13 -17.15
CA GLY A 483 18.91 12.81 -18.18
C GLY A 483 19.55 11.89 -19.22
N MET A 484 19.31 10.58 -19.17
CA MET A 484 19.75 9.64 -20.20
C MET A 484 19.00 9.91 -21.52
N ASP A 485 19.69 9.89 -22.65
CA ASP A 485 19.05 9.93 -23.98
C ASP A 485 18.39 8.56 -24.26
N PRO A 486 17.06 8.47 -24.43
CA PRO A 486 16.39 7.19 -24.67
C PRO A 486 16.63 6.62 -26.08
N GLU A 487 17.18 7.41 -27.01
CA GLU A 487 17.54 6.93 -28.35
C GLU A 487 19.02 6.49 -28.46
N SER A 488 19.77 6.61 -27.35
CA SER A 488 21.17 6.19 -27.24
C SER A 488 21.36 4.67 -27.37
N PRO A 489 22.55 4.22 -27.84
CA PRO A 489 22.93 2.80 -27.78
C PRO A 489 22.82 2.21 -26.37
N GLU A 490 23.20 2.98 -25.34
CA GLU A 490 23.22 2.58 -23.94
C GLU A 490 21.80 2.29 -23.41
N PHE A 491 20.85 3.22 -23.61
CA PHE A 491 19.45 3.00 -23.22
C PHE A 491 18.84 1.81 -23.97
N ARG A 492 19.06 1.73 -25.28
CA ARG A 492 18.48 0.67 -26.13
C ARG A 492 19.04 -0.72 -25.79
N ALA A 493 20.32 -0.82 -25.42
CA ALA A 493 20.91 -2.07 -24.94
C ALA A 493 20.32 -2.49 -23.58
N LEU A 494 20.16 -1.54 -22.65
CA LEU A 494 19.57 -1.77 -21.33
C LEU A 494 18.08 -2.17 -21.40
N GLU A 495 17.30 -1.50 -22.26
CA GLU A 495 15.90 -1.87 -22.52
C GLU A 495 15.80 -3.26 -23.16
N ALA A 496 16.64 -3.57 -24.15
CA ALA A 496 16.67 -4.90 -24.76
C ALA A 496 17.05 -6.01 -23.77
N GLN A 497 18.01 -5.76 -22.86
CA GLN A 497 18.39 -6.71 -21.80
C GLN A 497 17.23 -6.99 -20.84
N LEU A 498 16.62 -5.95 -20.26
CA LEU A 498 15.53 -6.10 -19.29
C LEU A 498 14.28 -6.71 -19.96
N ALA A 499 14.02 -6.35 -21.23
CA ALA A 499 13.00 -7.00 -22.04
C ALA A 499 13.29 -8.51 -22.24
N GLU A 500 14.55 -8.92 -22.40
CA GLU A 500 14.93 -10.34 -22.49
C GLU A 500 14.73 -11.08 -21.16
N GLU A 501 15.24 -10.54 -20.05
CA GLU A 501 15.09 -11.11 -18.71
C GLU A 501 13.62 -11.38 -18.35
N GLY A 502 12.71 -10.51 -18.81
CA GLY A 502 11.28 -10.67 -18.64
C GLY A 502 10.55 -11.56 -19.67
N ARG A 503 11.20 -12.00 -20.76
CA ARG A 503 10.54 -12.62 -21.95
C ARG A 503 9.62 -13.78 -21.58
N GLU A 504 10.14 -14.81 -20.91
CA GLU A 504 9.37 -16.00 -20.54
C GLU A 504 8.30 -15.71 -19.46
N MET A 505 8.53 -14.71 -18.60
CA MET A 505 7.53 -14.25 -17.63
C MET A 505 6.33 -13.62 -18.35
N ARG A 506 6.57 -12.71 -19.30
CA ARG A 506 5.52 -12.06 -20.08
C ARG A 506 4.73 -13.06 -20.93
N LYS A 507 5.42 -13.92 -21.68
CA LYS A 507 4.83 -15.01 -22.47
C LYS A 507 3.88 -15.89 -21.64
N LYS A 508 4.34 -16.37 -20.48
CA LYS A 508 3.54 -17.19 -19.56
C LYS A 508 2.29 -16.47 -19.04
N GLN A 509 2.35 -15.15 -18.87
CA GLN A 509 1.22 -14.33 -18.41
C GLN A 509 0.26 -13.95 -19.55
N GLN A 510 0.78 -13.79 -20.76
CA GLN A 510 -0.01 -13.65 -21.98
C GLN A 510 -0.88 -14.89 -22.21
N GLU A 511 -0.28 -16.09 -22.19
CA GLU A 511 -1.02 -17.35 -22.31
C GLU A 511 -2.10 -17.51 -21.22
N GLN A 512 -1.83 -17.07 -19.98
CA GLN A 512 -2.82 -17.09 -18.90
C GLN A 512 -3.95 -16.08 -19.11
N TYR A 513 -3.65 -14.93 -19.72
CA TYR A 513 -4.63 -13.90 -20.02
C TYR A 513 -5.55 -14.33 -21.18
N GLU A 514 -4.98 -14.83 -22.27
CA GLU A 514 -5.71 -15.34 -23.45
C GLU A 514 -6.67 -16.48 -23.06
N ARG A 515 -6.19 -17.48 -22.33
CA ARG A 515 -7.02 -18.58 -21.80
C ARG A 515 -8.15 -18.09 -20.89
N LYS A 516 -7.98 -16.95 -20.20
CA LYS A 516 -9.03 -16.32 -19.37
C LYS A 516 -10.06 -15.58 -20.22
N ILE A 517 -9.63 -14.84 -21.25
CA ILE A 517 -10.52 -14.18 -22.21
C ILE A 517 -11.38 -15.23 -22.94
N GLU A 518 -10.74 -16.27 -23.50
CA GLU A 518 -11.45 -17.41 -24.10
C GLU A 518 -12.48 -18.02 -23.15
N ALA A 519 -12.12 -18.24 -21.88
CA ALA A 519 -13.01 -18.83 -20.88
C ALA A 519 -14.19 -17.92 -20.49
N GLU A 520 -14.05 -16.60 -20.63
CA GLU A 520 -15.13 -15.63 -20.42
C GLU A 520 -16.04 -15.51 -21.65
N GLU A 521 -15.49 -15.57 -22.86
CA GLU A 521 -16.26 -15.65 -24.11
C GLU A 521 -17.04 -16.96 -24.21
N LYS A 522 -16.41 -18.09 -23.88
CA LYS A 522 -17.03 -19.43 -23.77
C LYS A 522 -18.06 -19.54 -22.64
N LYS A 523 -18.14 -18.56 -21.73
CA LYS A 523 -19.23 -18.39 -20.75
C LYS A 523 -20.35 -17.50 -21.30
N LYS A 524 -20.02 -16.32 -21.86
CA LYS A 524 -20.98 -15.39 -22.48
C LYS A 524 -21.81 -16.07 -23.58
N THR A 525 -21.19 -16.93 -24.37
CA THR A 525 -21.85 -17.72 -25.43
C THR A 525 -22.70 -18.90 -24.93
N LYS A 526 -22.67 -19.24 -23.63
CA LYS A 526 -23.26 -20.48 -23.10
C LYS A 526 -24.43 -20.32 -22.13
N SER A 527 -25.01 -19.12 -21.95
CA SER A 527 -26.28 -18.98 -21.21
C SER A 527 -27.04 -17.69 -21.51
N PRO A 528 -28.40 -17.68 -21.49
CA PRO A 528 -29.31 -18.82 -21.32
C PRO A 528 -30.32 -18.97 -22.49
N GLY A 529 -30.07 -19.92 -23.40
CA GLY A 529 -31.14 -20.51 -24.20
C GLY A 529 -31.93 -21.51 -23.35
N LYS A 530 -33.27 -21.40 -23.33
CA LYS A 530 -34.26 -22.27 -22.65
C LYS A 530 -33.68 -23.39 -21.76
N LYS A 531 -33.51 -23.11 -20.46
CA LYS A 531 -33.85 -24.14 -19.47
C LYS A 531 -35.37 -24.16 -19.35
N SER A 532 -36.00 -25.23 -19.83
CA SER A 532 -37.38 -25.52 -19.44
C SER A 532 -37.42 -25.72 -17.93
N GLN A 533 -38.37 -25.06 -17.25
CA GLN A 533 -38.70 -25.45 -15.89
C GLN A 533 -39.37 -26.82 -15.96
N LYS A 534 -38.69 -27.87 -15.48
CA LYS A 534 -39.43 -29.01 -14.93
C LYS A 534 -40.23 -28.47 -13.76
N THR A 535 -41.53 -28.68 -13.79
CA THR A 535 -42.42 -28.20 -12.74
C THR A 535 -42.28 -29.09 -11.50
N LEU A 536 -42.73 -28.63 -10.34
CA LEU A 536 -42.64 -29.43 -9.11
C LEU A 536 -43.42 -30.76 -9.22
N MET A 537 -44.48 -30.79 -10.04
CA MET A 537 -45.23 -32.00 -10.39
C MET A 537 -44.35 -33.12 -10.98
N ASP A 538 -43.41 -32.79 -11.88
CA ASP A 538 -42.51 -33.78 -12.51
C ASP A 538 -41.63 -34.53 -11.49
N MET A 539 -41.43 -33.95 -10.31
CA MET A 539 -40.60 -34.52 -9.25
C MET A 539 -41.41 -35.26 -8.19
N MET A 540 -42.70 -34.95 -8.02
CA MET A 540 -43.56 -35.59 -7.00
C MET A 540 -44.13 -36.95 -7.43
N ASN A 541 -44.28 -37.20 -8.74
CA ASN A 541 -44.69 -38.52 -9.25
C ASN A 541 -43.59 -39.60 -9.16
N GLY A 542 -42.38 -39.25 -8.71
CA GLY A 542 -41.20 -40.14 -8.64
C GLY A 542 -40.96 -40.86 -7.30
N ALA A 543 -41.90 -40.83 -6.35
CA ALA A 543 -41.65 -41.30 -4.97
C ALA A 543 -42.84 -42.04 -4.31
N GLY A 544 -43.33 -43.11 -4.93
CA GLY A 544 -44.41 -43.96 -4.39
C GLY A 544 -43.95 -45.34 -3.89
N LYS A 545 -44.30 -45.68 -2.64
CA LYS A 545 -44.23 -47.03 -2.01
C LYS A 545 -42.86 -47.74 -1.94
N LYS A 546 -42.19 -47.58 -0.79
CA LYS A 546 -41.52 -48.72 -0.09
C LYS A 546 -41.90 -48.72 1.39
N GLY A 547 -43.00 -49.39 1.72
CA GLY A 547 -43.36 -49.71 3.11
C GLY A 547 -42.52 -50.87 3.65
N LYS A 548 -42.30 -50.92 4.97
CA LYS A 548 -41.57 -52.02 5.62
C LYS A 548 -42.49 -53.21 5.90
N ALA A 549 -41.96 -54.40 5.58
CA ALA A 549 -42.16 -55.70 6.24
C ALA A 549 -43.54 -56.06 6.85
N ASN A 550 -44.12 -57.15 6.34
CA ASN A 550 -44.68 -58.18 7.23
C ASN A 550 -44.25 -59.59 6.74
N LYS A 551 -44.53 -60.63 7.53
CA LYS A 551 -43.90 -61.96 7.41
C LYS A 551 -44.93 -63.10 7.26
N LYS A 552 -44.57 -64.09 6.44
CA LYS A 552 -45.09 -65.49 6.38
C LYS A 552 -46.44 -65.74 5.67
N VAL A 553 -46.50 -66.90 4.98
CA VAL A 553 -47.70 -67.73 4.63
C VAL A 553 -48.65 -67.14 3.57
N SER A 554 -49.08 -67.86 2.52
CA SER A 554 -48.64 -69.16 1.93
C SER A 554 -49.30 -69.43 0.56
N ASN A 555 -48.65 -70.28 -0.25
CA ASN A 555 -49.23 -71.27 -1.17
C ASN A 555 -50.01 -70.85 -2.46
N ASP A 556 -49.87 -71.75 -3.45
CA ASP A 556 -50.78 -72.14 -4.55
C ASP A 556 -51.19 -71.07 -5.60
N ASP A 557 -51.20 -71.35 -6.91
CA ASP A 557 -50.66 -72.52 -7.65
C ASP A 557 -50.47 -72.20 -9.16
N SER A 558 -49.92 -73.15 -9.94
CA SER A 558 -49.72 -73.14 -11.41
C SER A 558 -48.77 -72.05 -11.97
N GLU A 559 -47.84 -72.30 -12.91
CA GLU A 559 -47.93 -73.03 -14.20
C GLU A 559 -48.79 -72.26 -15.23
N ASP A 560 -48.40 -72.06 -16.49
CA ASP A 560 -47.31 -72.70 -17.27
C ASP A 560 -46.64 -71.72 -18.27
N GLU A 561 -45.72 -72.24 -19.10
CA GLU A 561 -45.13 -71.63 -20.29
C GLU A 561 -46.19 -71.07 -21.29
N GLY A 562 -45.86 -70.17 -22.22
CA GLY A 562 -44.58 -69.54 -22.56
C GLY A 562 -44.49 -69.21 -24.05
N CYS A 563 -43.28 -68.85 -24.51
CA CYS A 563 -42.89 -68.63 -25.92
C CYS A 563 -43.61 -67.57 -26.79
N GLN A 564 -42.77 -66.76 -27.46
CA GLN A 564 -42.96 -66.24 -28.84
C GLN A 564 -44.08 -65.19 -29.08
N SER A 565 -44.02 -64.33 -30.12
CA SER A 565 -42.87 -63.73 -30.83
C SER A 565 -43.37 -62.63 -31.79
N HIS A 566 -42.47 -61.70 -32.17
CA HIS A 566 -42.52 -60.83 -33.36
C HIS A 566 -43.64 -59.78 -33.52
N THR A 567 -43.19 -58.58 -33.92
CA THR A 567 -43.85 -57.55 -34.78
C THR A 567 -45.18 -56.92 -34.32
N GLU A 568 -45.44 -55.64 -34.60
CA GLU A 568 -44.69 -54.66 -35.42
C GLU A 568 -44.03 -53.53 -34.58
#